data_AF-A0A0B6XB83-F1
#
_entry.id   AF-A0A0B6XB83-F1
#
_cell.length_a   1.000
_cell.length_b   1.000
_cell.length_c   1.000
_cell.angle_alpha   90.00
_cell.angle_beta   90.00
_cell.angle_gamma   90.00
#
_symmetry.space_group_name_H-M   'P 1'
#
loop_
_entity.id
_entity.type
_entity.pdbx_description
1 polymer ?
#
loop_
_entity_poly.entity_id
_entity_poly.type
_entity_poly.pdbx_seq_one_letter_code
_entity_poly.pdbx_strand_id
1 'polypeptide(L)' 'MGLNMRRTKFDAALDKKTHVKKCESEGVIADSLEVRMALMSSVKRGEITLEQAQTELKKIQRTAKKNGMKTRSQAWNEG' A
#
# COMPACT_ATOMS: atom_id res chain seq x y z
N MET A 1 12.16 38.25 -1.65
CA MET A 1 11.09 37.79 -0.73
C MET A 1 10.59 36.45 -1.23
N GLY A 2 11.00 35.34 -0.61
CA GLY A 2 10.44 34.03 -0.94
C GLY A 2 9.06 33.92 -0.30
N LEU A 3 8.00 33.75 -1.12
CA LEU A 3 6.69 33.37 -0.62
C LEU A 3 6.86 32.05 0.15
N ASN A 4 6.73 32.11 1.47
CA ASN A 4 6.67 30.92 2.31
C ASN A 4 5.31 30.25 2.05
N MET A 5 5.24 29.51 0.94
CA MET A 5 4.03 28.83 0.48
C MET A 5 3.77 27.69 1.46
N ARG A 6 2.90 27.94 2.45
CA ARG A 6 2.52 26.92 3.43
C ARG A 6 1.89 25.75 2.68
N ARG A 7 2.49 24.56 2.80
CA ARG A 7 1.97 23.31 2.23
C ARG A 7 0.51 23.17 2.59
N THR A 8 -0.36 23.11 1.58
CA THR A 8 -1.79 22.90 1.82
C THR A 8 -2.04 21.45 2.21
N LYS A 9 -3.23 21.18 2.77
CA LYS A 9 -3.67 19.79 3.00
C LYS A 9 -3.73 18.98 1.70
N PHE A 10 -4.01 19.65 0.58
CA PHE A 10 -4.03 19.04 -0.74
C PHE A 10 -2.62 18.61 -1.17
N ASP A 11 -1.63 19.48 -1.02
CA ASP A 11 -0.23 19.18 -1.36
C ASP A 11 0.28 18.00 -0.52
N ALA A 12 -0.01 17.99 0.79
CA ALA A 12 0.34 16.87 1.66
C ALA A 12 -0.30 15.54 1.21
N ALA A 13 -1.55 15.55 0.76
CA ALA A 13 -2.20 14.34 0.23
C ALA A 13 -1.60 13.90 -1.11
N LEU A 14 -1.20 14.85 -1.96
CA LEU A 14 -0.56 14.57 -3.24
C LEU A 14 0.81 13.91 -3.04
N ASP A 15 1.60 14.40 -2.10
CA ASP A 15 2.90 13.85 -1.76
C ASP A 15 2.78 12.43 -1.21
N LYS A 16 1.83 12.17 -0.30
CA LYS A 16 1.49 10.82 0.18
C LYS A 16 1.14 9.87 -0.95
N LYS A 17 0.30 10.30 -1.88
CA LYS A 17 -0.07 9.52 -3.06
C LYS A 17 1.14 9.22 -3.94
N THR A 18 2.03 10.20 -4.12
CA THR A 18 3.25 10.06 -4.91
C THR A 18 4.23 9.11 -4.24
N HIS A 19 4.40 9.21 -2.93
CA HIS A 19 5.24 8.31 -2.14
C HIS A 19 4.75 6.85 -2.22
N VAL A 20 3.44 6.61 -2.04
CA VAL A 20 2.88 5.26 -2.20
C VAL A 20 3.15 4.71 -3.59
N LYS A 21 2.91 5.49 -4.65
CA LYS A 21 3.20 5.06 -6.03
C LYS A 21 4.66 4.71 -6.24
N LYS A 22 5.57 5.52 -5.71
CA LYS A 22 7.02 5.28 -5.76
C LYS A 22 7.36 3.95 -5.06
N CYS A 23 6.89 3.75 -3.83
CA CYS A 23 7.12 2.51 -3.10
C CYS A 23 6.49 1.27 -3.78
N GLU A 24 5.37 1.42 -4.48
CA GLU A 24 4.84 0.33 -5.31
C GLU A 24 5.75 0.02 -6.50
N SER A 25 6.24 1.05 -7.20
CA SER A 25 7.16 0.85 -8.34
C SER A 25 8.51 0.27 -7.93
N GLU A 26 8.95 0.54 -6.70
CA GLU A 26 10.18 -0.01 -6.12
C GLU A 26 9.99 -1.43 -5.57
N GLY A 27 8.75 -1.96 -5.55
CA GLY A 27 8.47 -3.31 -5.06
C GLY A 27 8.62 -3.48 -3.55
N VAL A 28 8.61 -2.39 -2.77
CA VAL A 28 8.84 -2.44 -1.31
C VAL A 28 7.56 -2.55 -0.47
N ILE A 29 6.39 -2.53 -1.11
CA ILE A 29 5.09 -2.69 -0.46
C ILE A 29 4.65 -4.15 -0.49
N ALA A 30 4.59 -4.78 0.68
CA ALA A 30 4.20 -6.19 0.82
C ALA A 30 2.75 -6.45 0.41
N ASP A 31 1.81 -5.56 0.78
CA ASP A 31 0.39 -5.65 0.44
C ASP A 31 0.02 -4.69 -0.71
N SER A 32 0.82 -4.76 -1.78
CA SER A 32 0.69 -3.93 -2.97
C SER A 32 -0.67 -4.08 -3.65
N LEU A 33 -0.99 -3.15 -4.54
CA LEU A 33 -2.19 -3.25 -5.37
C LEU A 33 -2.20 -4.56 -6.18
N GLU A 34 -1.04 -4.97 -6.71
CA GLU A 34 -0.90 -6.22 -7.47
C GLU A 34 -1.26 -7.44 -6.61
N VAL A 35 -0.73 -7.53 -5.39
CA VAL A 35 -1.06 -8.60 -4.43
C VAL A 35 -2.55 -8.63 -4.12
N ARG A 36 -3.17 -7.46 -3.90
CA ARG A 36 -4.61 -7.34 -3.65
C ARG A 36 -5.43 -7.79 -4.85
N MET A 37 -5.00 -7.42 -6.06
CA MET A 37 -5.67 -7.84 -7.30
C MET A 37 -5.54 -9.34 -7.52
N ALA A 38 -4.39 -9.95 -7.24
CA ALA A 38 -4.19 -11.39 -7.32
C ALA A 38 -5.15 -12.15 -6.38
N LEU A 39 -5.23 -11.74 -5.11
CA LEU A 39 -6.16 -12.32 -4.14
C LEU A 39 -7.62 -12.19 -4.60
N MET A 40 -8.02 -10.99 -5.07
CA MET A 40 -9.38 -10.78 -5.56
C MET A 40 -9.68 -11.55 -6.85
N SER A 41 -8.67 -11.79 -7.69
CA SER A 41 -8.81 -12.63 -8.88
C SER A 41 -9.10 -14.08 -8.48
N SER A 42 -8.40 -14.63 -7.48
CA SER A 42 -8.68 -15.96 -6.92
C SER A 42 -10.07 -16.04 -6.28
N VAL A 43 -10.53 -14.98 -5.60
CA VAL A 43 -11.90 -14.90 -5.08
C VAL A 43 -12.93 -14.96 -6.22
N LYS A 44 -12.73 -14.18 -7.28
CA LYS A 44 -13.64 -14.15 -8.44
C LYS A 44 -13.70 -15.49 -9.19
N ARG A 45 -12.60 -16.24 -9.21
CA ARG A 45 -12.54 -17.60 -9.76
C ARG A 45 -13.17 -18.66 -8.85
N GLY A 46 -13.52 -18.31 -7.61
CA GLY A 46 -14.06 -19.24 -6.62
C GLY A 46 -13.01 -20.17 -5.99
N GLU A 47 -11.73 -19.88 -6.17
CA GLU A 47 -10.63 -20.69 -5.60
C GLU A 47 -10.51 -20.50 -4.08
N ILE A 48 -10.79 -19.29 -3.62
CA ILE A 48 -10.78 -18.92 -2.19
C ILE A 48 -12.00 -18.08 -1.87
N THR A 49 -12.44 -18.13 -0.62
CA THR A 49 -13.48 -17.22 -0.12
C THR A 49 -12.92 -15.82 0.12
N LEU A 50 -13.80 -14.82 0.21
CA LEU A 50 -13.41 -13.46 0.59
C LEU A 50 -12.70 -13.44 1.97
N GLU A 51 -13.16 -14.25 2.92
CA GLU A 51 -12.57 -14.36 4.26
C GLU A 51 -11.14 -14.93 4.20
N GLN A 52 -10.92 -15.95 3.37
CA GLN A 52 -9.59 -16.52 3.15
C GLN A 52 -8.65 -15.49 2.52
N ALA A 53 -9.12 -14.72 1.53
CA ALA A 53 -8.34 -13.63 0.93
C ALA A 53 -7.97 -12.53 1.96
N GLN A 54 -8.92 -12.13 2.82
CA GLN A 54 -8.65 -11.17 3.89
C GLN A 54 -7.66 -11.70 4.93
N THR A 55 -7.77 -12.98 5.26
CA THR A 55 -6.84 -13.65 6.17
C THR A 55 -5.43 -13.70 5.59
N GLU A 56 -5.32 -14.01 4.30
CA GLU A 56 -4.03 -14.03 3.61
C GLU A 56 -3.40 -12.64 3.54
N LEU A 57 -4.19 -11.62 3.18
CA LEU A 57 -3.72 -10.23 3.19
C LEU A 57 -3.21 -9.80 4.57
N LYS A 58 -3.89 -10.19 5.65
CA LYS A 58 -3.44 -9.92 7.03
C LYS A 58 -2.12 -10.61 7.35
N LYS A 59 -1.87 -11.84 6.87
CA LYS A 59 -0.58 -12.53 7.08
C LYS A 59 0.56 -11.81 6.34
N ILE A 60 0.33 -11.40 5.10
CA ILE A 60 1.28 -10.61 4.30
C ILE A 60 1.65 -9.32 5.05
N GLN A 61 0.65 -8.58 5.54
CA GLN A 61 0.87 -7.35 6.30
C GLN A 61 1.65 -7.57 7.60
N ARG A 62 1.35 -8.65 8.35
CA ARG A 62 2.06 -8.99 9.59
C ARG A 62 3.53 -9.34 9.36
N THR A 63 3.84 -9.95 8.22
CA THR A 63 5.21 -10.39 7.90
C THR A 63 6.03 -9.34 7.16
N ALA A 64 5.40 -8.24 6.68
CA ALA A 64 6.06 -7.17 5.92
C ALA A 64 7.36 -6.68 6.58
N LYS A 65 7.28 -6.22 7.85
CA LYS A 65 8.45 -5.70 8.58
C LYS A 65 9.56 -6.74 8.73
N LYS A 66 9.20 -8.01 8.98
CA LYS A 66 10.17 -9.11 9.11
C LYS A 66 10.93 -9.33 7.80
N ASN A 67 10.27 -9.11 6.66
CA ASN A 67 10.84 -9.29 5.33
C ASN A 67 11.52 -8.02 4.77
N GLY A 68 11.74 -6.99 5.60
CA GLY A 68 12.32 -5.72 5.15
C GLY A 68 11.39 -4.89 4.26
N MET A 69 10.11 -5.25 4.19
CA MET A 69 9.08 -4.56 3.42
C MET A 69 8.21 -3.68 4.33
N LYS A 70 7.40 -2.82 3.72
CA LYS A 70 6.39 -2.01 4.42
C LYS A 70 4.99 -2.32 3.91
N THR A 71 3.99 -1.98 4.69
CA THR A 71 2.60 -2.00 4.23
C THR A 71 2.26 -0.73 3.46
N ARG A 72 1.23 -0.78 2.62
CA ARG A 72 0.71 0.38 1.90
C ARG A 72 0.28 1.50 2.86
N SER A 73 -0.25 1.14 4.03
CA SER A 73 -0.61 2.09 5.08
C SER A 73 0.61 2.78 5.67
N GLN A 74 1.70 2.04 5.91
CA GLN A 74 2.97 2.64 6.36
C GLN A 74 3.54 3.59 5.30
N ALA A 75 3.58 3.17 4.03
CA ALA A 75 4.01 4.04 2.94
C ALA A 75 3.15 5.33 2.87
N TRP A 76 1.84 5.24 3.07
CA TRP A 76 0.98 6.43 3.10
C TRP A 76 1.29 7.37 4.28
N ASN A 77 1.64 6.82 5.44
CA ASN A 77 1.95 7.62 6.63
C ASN A 77 3.36 8.24 6.57
N GLU A 78 4.26 7.68 5.75
CA GLU A 78 5.64 8.16 5.55
C GLU A 78 5.76 9.32 4.54
N GLY A 79 4.80 9.49 3.62
CA GLY A 79 4.74 10.63 2.69
C GLY A 79 4.10 11.89 3.27
#